data_AF-A0A268U7Z2-F1
#
_entry.id   AF-A0A268U7Z2-F1
#
_cell.length_a   1.000
_cell.length_b   1.000
_cell.length_c   1.000
_cell.angle_alpha   90.00
_cell.angle_beta   90.00
_cell.angle_gamma   90.00
#
_symmetry.space_group_name_H-M   'P 1'
#
loop_
_entity.id
_entity.type
_entity.pdbx_description
1 polymer ?
#
loop_
_entity_poly.entity_id
_entity_poly.type
_entity_poly.pdbx_seq_one_letter_code
_entity_poly.pdbx_strand_id
1 'polypeptide(L)'
;MEELKNNLIYVFYHLGYIEFTLFLIIFLLFLLLFMLSLLAYPKKIIFPLLFILSFVVLFSTPFLIQTAMTKGFYKIQISYNKISPLHYADAFLIDMDITNIGKRNISKCLVKINVYNKSKNKLQRLKNLAQPRAIFKRMIFKHIRINQTKNIVLMIDKYPYRNYPYETSVDCQ
;
A
#
# COMPACT_ATOMS: atom_id res chain seq x y z
N MET A 1 20.22 15.45 5.23
CA MET A 1 19.04 16.34 5.11
C MET A 1 18.30 16.13 3.79
N GLU A 2 19.00 15.82 2.67
CA GLU A 2 18.37 15.48 1.38
C GLU A 2 17.55 14.18 1.38
N GLU A 3 17.99 13.11 2.07
CA GLU A 3 17.21 11.87 2.18
C GLU A 3 15.86 12.06 2.90
N LEU A 4 15.81 12.94 3.92
CA LEU A 4 14.57 13.22 4.65
C LEU A 4 13.56 13.98 3.77
N LYS A 5 14.07 14.92 2.97
CA LYS A 5 13.29 15.70 2.01
C LYS A 5 12.74 14.81 0.89
N ASN A 6 13.56 13.90 0.36
CA ASN A 6 13.12 12.92 -0.64
C ASN A 6 12.07 11.95 -0.08
N ASN A 7 12.22 11.49 1.18
CA ASN A 7 11.21 10.64 1.81
C ASN A 7 9.89 11.37 2.06
N LEU A 8 9.91 12.65 2.46
CA LEU A 8 8.69 13.46 2.62
C LEU A 8 7.98 13.69 1.28
N ILE A 9 8.72 14.08 0.24
CA ILE A 9 8.15 14.24 -1.10
C ILE A 9 7.56 12.91 -1.59
N TYR A 10 8.22 11.79 -1.30
CA TYR A 10 7.71 10.46 -1.64
C TYR A 10 6.38 10.13 -0.92
N VAL A 11 6.25 10.51 0.35
CA VAL A 11 5.00 10.35 1.12
C VAL A 11 3.89 11.21 0.52
N PHE A 12 4.14 12.48 0.23
CA PHE A 12 3.16 13.37 -0.40
C PHE A 12 2.80 12.93 -1.83
N TYR A 13 3.74 12.35 -2.58
CA TYR A 13 3.45 11.80 -3.90
C TYR A 13 2.64 10.52 -3.82
N HIS A 14 2.69 9.79 -2.70
CA HIS A 14 1.89 8.58 -2.47
C HIS A 14 0.49 8.89 -1.94
N LEU A 15 0.31 10.03 -1.26
CA LEU A 15 -0.99 10.52 -0.80
C LEU A 15 -1.82 11.02 -1.98
N GLY A 16 -2.72 10.14 -2.45
CA GLY A 16 -3.65 10.48 -3.52
C GLY A 16 -4.73 11.45 -3.03
N TYR A 17 -5.22 12.32 -3.91
CA TYR A 17 -6.35 13.22 -3.61
C TYR A 17 -7.54 12.45 -3.01
N ILE A 18 -7.78 11.22 -3.49
CA ILE A 18 -8.87 10.36 -2.99
C ILE A 18 -8.66 9.93 -1.54
N GLU A 19 -7.43 9.66 -1.10
CA GLU A 19 -7.13 9.31 0.30
C GLU A 19 -7.49 10.48 1.22
N PHE A 20 -7.13 11.69 0.79
CA PHE A 20 -7.46 12.91 1.52
C PHE A 20 -8.98 13.15 1.56
N THR A 21 -9.70 12.97 0.45
CA THR A 21 -11.16 13.11 0.43
C THR A 21 -11.84 12.07 1.33
N LEU A 22 -11.42 10.80 1.29
CA LEU A 22 -11.97 9.75 2.15
C LEU A 22 -11.70 10.03 3.63
N PHE A 23 -10.47 10.46 3.95
CA PHE A 23 -10.11 10.86 5.31
C PHE A 23 -10.99 12.02 5.79
N LEU A 24 -11.19 13.05 4.97
CA LEU A 24 -12.00 14.21 5.32
C LEU A 24 -13.48 13.84 5.55
N ILE A 25 -14.05 12.94 4.74
CA ILE A 25 -15.41 12.43 4.94
C ILE A 25 -15.54 11.67 6.26
N ILE A 26 -14.59 10.77 6.56
CA ILE A 26 -14.60 9.99 7.82
C ILE A 26 -14.42 10.93 9.02
N PHE A 27 -13.56 11.94 8.89
CA PHE A 27 -13.34 12.94 9.94
C PHE A 27 -14.59 13.80 10.19
N LEU A 28 -15.30 14.23 9.15
CA LEU A 28 -16.59 14.92 9.30
C LEU A 28 -17.65 14.03 9.97
N LEU A 29 -17.69 12.74 9.63
CA LEU A 29 -18.60 11.78 10.24
C LEU A 29 -18.27 11.57 11.73
N PHE A 30 -16.98 11.53 12.09
CA PHE A 30 -16.53 11.55 13.48
C PHE A 30 -17.02 12.81 14.22
N LEU A 31 -16.81 14.00 13.64
CA LEU A 31 -17.28 15.25 14.26
C LEU A 31 -18.79 15.27 14.47
N LEU A 32 -19.56 14.77 13.50
CA LEU A 32 -21.02 14.70 13.60
C LEU A 32 -21.44 13.77 14.74
N LEU A 33 -20.86 12.57 14.82
CA LEU A 33 -21.14 11.62 15.90
C LEU A 33 -20.72 12.17 17.26
N PHE A 34 -19.58 12.86 17.32
CA PHE A 34 -19.08 13.49 18.54
C PHE A 34 -20.02 14.60 19.03
N MET A 35 -20.45 15.49 18.13
CA MET A 35 -21.42 16.54 18.46
C MET A 35 -22.76 15.93 18.90
N LEU A 36 -23.25 14.92 18.18
CA LEU A 36 -24.48 14.22 18.53
C LEU A 36 -24.40 13.56 19.92
N SER A 37 -23.22 13.03 20.26
CA SER A 37 -22.94 12.52 21.60
C SER A 37 -23.07 13.62 22.64
N LEU A 38 -22.48 14.81 22.43
CA LEU A 38 -22.62 15.94 23.38
C LEU A 38 -24.08 16.39 23.54
N LEU A 39 -24.85 16.47 22.45
CA LEU A 39 -26.28 16.80 22.51
C LEU A 39 -27.09 15.75 23.29
N ALA A 40 -26.67 14.48 23.24
CA ALA A 40 -27.29 13.38 23.96
C ALA A 40 -26.86 13.27 25.44
N TYR A 41 -26.05 14.20 25.95
CA TYR A 41 -25.61 14.25 27.36
C TYR A 41 -26.70 14.02 28.42
N PRO A 42 -27.93 14.58 28.31
CA PRO A 42 -28.96 14.32 29.32
C PRO A 42 -29.46 12.86 29.34
N LYS A 43 -29.19 12.07 28.29
CA LYS A 43 -29.60 10.66 28.19
C LYS A 43 -28.45 9.75 28.63
N LYS A 44 -28.50 9.34 29.91
CA LYS A 44 -27.45 8.54 30.60
C LYS A 44 -27.00 7.26 29.86
N ILE A 45 -27.86 6.64 29.06
CA ILE A 45 -27.56 5.38 28.34
C ILE A 45 -27.03 5.64 26.92
N ILE A 46 -27.57 6.64 26.22
CA ILE A 46 -27.27 6.91 24.81
C ILE A 46 -25.95 7.69 24.67
N PHE A 47 -25.65 8.57 25.63
CA PHE A 47 -24.40 9.33 25.66
C PHE A 47 -23.14 8.45 25.57
N PRO A 48 -22.89 7.48 26.49
CA PRO A 48 -21.65 6.72 26.47
C PRO A 48 -21.52 5.85 25.21
N LEU A 49 -22.64 5.35 24.67
CA LEU A 49 -22.64 4.53 23.46
C LEU A 49 -22.22 5.34 22.22
N LEU A 50 -22.79 6.53 22.01
CA LEU A 50 -22.41 7.41 20.91
C LEU A 50 -20.98 7.93 21.03
N PHE A 51 -20.56 8.23 22.26
CA PHE A 51 -19.20 8.69 22.55
C PHE A 51 -18.17 7.62 22.17
N ILE A 52 -18.33 6.39 22.65
CA ILE A 52 -17.43 5.28 22.32
C ILE A 52 -17.45 5.01 20.80
N LEU A 53 -18.64 5.01 20.18
CA LEU A 53 -18.77 4.80 18.74
C LEU A 53 -17.98 5.81 17.92
N SER A 54 -17.98 7.10 18.30
CA SER A 54 -17.20 8.13 17.61
C SER A 54 -15.70 7.82 17.61
N PHE A 55 -15.15 7.38 18.75
CA PHE A 55 -13.75 7.00 18.84
C PHE A 55 -13.45 5.74 18.02
N VAL A 56 -14.36 4.75 18.01
CA VAL A 56 -14.20 3.57 17.16
C VAL A 56 -14.13 3.95 15.69
N VAL A 57 -14.99 4.87 15.23
CA VAL A 57 -14.93 5.39 13.86
C VAL A 57 -13.57 6.03 13.59
N LEU A 58 -13.09 6.91 14.48
CA LEU A 58 -11.80 7.59 14.32
C LEU A 58 -10.63 6.59 14.22
N PHE A 59 -10.57 5.59 15.11
CA PHE A 59 -9.51 4.58 15.11
C PHE A 59 -9.61 3.59 13.94
N SER A 60 -10.82 3.36 13.41
CA SER A 60 -11.02 2.49 12.24
C SER A 60 -10.62 3.15 10.90
N THR A 61 -10.45 4.48 10.88
CA THR A 61 -10.10 5.28 9.68
C THR A 61 -8.97 4.69 8.82
N PRO A 62 -7.76 4.40 9.34
CA PRO A 62 -6.67 3.88 8.50
C PRO A 62 -7.01 2.53 7.85
N PHE A 63 -7.72 1.66 8.56
CA PHE A 63 -8.14 0.35 8.04
C PHE A 63 -9.22 0.48 6.96
N LEU A 64 -10.18 1.39 7.16
CA LEU A 64 -11.24 1.68 6.18
C LEU A 64 -10.65 2.25 4.89
N ILE A 65 -9.72 3.21 5.00
CA ILE A 65 -9.04 3.81 3.84
C ILE A 65 -8.24 2.74 3.09
N GLN A 66 -7.41 1.96 3.79
CA GLN A 66 -6.60 0.90 3.18
C GLN A 66 -7.48 -0.12 2.44
N THR A 67 -8.59 -0.53 3.05
CA THR A 67 -9.52 -1.50 2.46
C THR A 67 -10.24 -0.92 1.24
N ALA A 68 -10.70 0.34 1.33
CA ALA A 68 -11.36 1.02 0.22
C ALA A 68 -10.44 1.18 -0.99
N MET A 69 -9.15 1.46 -0.76
CA MET A 69 -8.17 1.59 -1.84
C MET A 69 -7.82 0.27 -2.48
N THR A 70 -7.43 -0.72 -1.68
CA THR A 70 -6.93 -2.01 -2.19
C THR A 70 -8.01 -2.88 -2.82
N LYS A 71 -9.22 -2.91 -2.22
CA LYS A 71 -10.32 -3.75 -2.71
C LYS A 71 -11.30 -3.02 -3.63
N GLY A 72 -11.38 -1.69 -3.52
CA GLY A 72 -12.37 -0.88 -4.23
C GLY A 72 -11.80 -0.09 -5.41
N PHE A 73 -11.08 0.99 -5.10
CA PHE A 73 -10.66 1.95 -6.12
C PHE A 73 -9.57 1.43 -7.06
N TYR A 74 -8.52 0.81 -6.50
CA TYR A 74 -7.31 0.40 -7.22
C TYR A 74 -7.08 -1.11 -7.15
N LYS A 75 -8.16 -1.88 -7.32
CA LYS A 75 -8.05 -3.34 -7.36
C LYS A 75 -7.26 -3.77 -8.60
N ILE A 76 -6.16 -4.47 -8.40
CA ILE A 76 -5.32 -4.99 -9.48
C ILE A 76 -5.28 -6.52 -9.46
N GLN A 77 -5.15 -7.09 -10.65
CA GLN A 77 -4.80 -8.48 -10.84
C GLN A 77 -3.45 -8.54 -11.56
N ILE A 78 -2.53 -9.30 -11.00
CA ILE A 78 -1.16 -9.42 -11.51
C ILE A 78 -0.96 -10.86 -11.97
N SER A 79 -0.56 -11.02 -13.23
CA SER A 79 -0.04 -12.28 -13.75
C SER A 79 1.46 -12.14 -13.94
N TYR A 80 2.23 -13.06 -13.40
CA TYR A 80 3.69 -13.03 -13.52
C TYR A 80 4.14 -13.98 -14.61
N ASN A 81 4.74 -13.42 -15.67
CA ASN A 81 5.22 -14.20 -16.80
C ASN A 81 6.64 -14.69 -16.51
N LYS A 82 7.49 -13.82 -15.96
CA LYS A 82 8.84 -14.18 -15.52
C LYS A 82 9.29 -13.31 -14.35
N ILE A 83 9.70 -13.96 -13.26
CA ILE A 83 10.32 -13.28 -12.11
C ILE A 83 11.58 -14.05 -11.74
N SER A 84 12.74 -13.44 -11.95
CA SER A 84 13.99 -14.09 -11.56
C SER A 84 15.15 -13.10 -11.51
N PRO A 85 16.12 -13.30 -10.58
CA PRO A 85 17.44 -12.71 -10.74
C PRO A 85 18.08 -13.24 -12.04
N LEU A 86 18.71 -12.38 -12.84
CA LEU A 86 19.44 -12.81 -14.03
C LEU A 86 20.72 -13.56 -13.64
N HIS A 87 21.04 -14.62 -14.39
CA HIS A 87 22.25 -15.42 -14.15
C HIS A 87 23.52 -14.73 -14.65
N TYR A 88 23.44 -14.03 -15.78
CA TYR A 88 24.59 -13.44 -16.48
C TYR A 88 24.78 -11.93 -16.23
N ALA A 89 23.90 -11.31 -15.46
CA ALA A 89 23.97 -9.90 -15.09
C ALA A 89 23.57 -9.71 -13.63
N ASP A 90 24.15 -8.72 -12.95
CA ASP A 90 23.72 -8.29 -11.61
C ASP A 90 22.42 -7.48 -11.69
N ALA A 91 21.37 -8.10 -12.22
CA ALA A 91 20.07 -7.47 -12.42
C ALA A 91 18.94 -8.45 -12.07
N PHE A 92 17.80 -7.89 -11.70
CA PHE A 92 16.57 -8.62 -11.42
C PHE A 92 15.51 -8.29 -12.46
N LEU A 93 14.96 -9.31 -13.13
CA LEU A 93 13.93 -9.15 -14.16
C LEU A 93 12.55 -9.43 -13.56
N ILE A 94 11.62 -8.51 -13.80
CA ILE A 94 10.20 -8.71 -13.56
C ILE A 94 9.47 -8.46 -14.88
N ASP A 95 8.85 -9.50 -15.40
CA ASP A 95 7.90 -9.44 -16.50
C ASP A 95 6.53 -9.87 -15.96
N MET A 96 5.59 -8.92 -15.99
CA MET A 96 4.26 -9.10 -15.45
C MET A 96 3.19 -8.38 -16.26
N ASP A 97 2.00 -8.96 -16.29
CA ASP A 97 0.80 -8.35 -16.82
C ASP A 97 -0.04 -7.81 -15.67
N ILE A 98 -0.25 -6.49 -15.67
CA ILE A 98 -1.12 -5.83 -14.71
C ILE A 98 -2.46 -5.57 -15.38
N THR A 99 -3.52 -6.14 -14.81
CA THR A 99 -4.90 -5.88 -15.20
C THR A 99 -5.57 -5.01 -14.15
N ASN A 100 -6.11 -3.87 -14.60
CA ASN A 100 -6.88 -2.98 -13.74
C ASN A 100 -8.32 -3.49 -13.65
N ILE A 101 -8.67 -4.11 -12.52
CA ILE A 101 -10.04 -4.56 -12.22
C ILE A 101 -10.75 -3.61 -11.23
N GLY A 102 -10.15 -2.45 -10.97
CA GLY A 102 -10.65 -1.43 -10.08
C GLY A 102 -11.69 -0.54 -10.75
N LYS A 103 -12.20 0.42 -9.97
CA LYS A 103 -13.18 1.41 -10.45
C LYS A 103 -12.54 2.68 -11.00
N ARG A 104 -11.21 2.78 -10.99
CA ARG A 104 -10.46 3.98 -11.38
C ARG A 104 -9.28 3.61 -12.26
N ASN A 105 -8.87 4.56 -13.10
CA ASN A 105 -7.67 4.43 -13.91
C ASN A 105 -6.44 4.50 -13.01
N ILE A 106 -5.47 3.62 -13.27
CA ILE A 106 -4.17 3.62 -12.60
C ILE A 106 -3.25 4.54 -13.39
N SER A 107 -2.44 5.33 -12.69
CA SER A 107 -1.47 6.26 -13.28
C SER A 107 -0.03 5.89 -12.97
N LYS A 108 0.20 5.33 -11.79
CA LYS A 108 1.50 4.96 -11.28
C LYS A 108 1.43 3.63 -10.55
N CYS A 109 2.50 2.86 -10.65
CA CYS A 109 2.67 1.63 -9.89
C CYS A 109 4.04 1.61 -9.23
N LEU A 110 4.07 1.19 -7.98
CA LEU A 110 5.25 1.00 -7.17
C LEU A 110 5.51 -0.49 -7.01
N VAL A 111 6.59 -0.95 -7.62
CA VAL A 111 7.08 -2.32 -7.49
C VAL A 111 8.13 -2.35 -6.40
N LYS A 112 7.94 -3.20 -5.40
CA LYS A 112 8.83 -3.40 -4.27
C LYS A 112 9.32 -4.84 -4.26
N ILE A 113 10.63 -5.02 -4.11
CA ILE A 113 11.25 -6.32 -3.88
C ILE A 113 11.86 -6.28 -2.49
N ASN A 114 11.35 -7.14 -1.61
CA ASN A 114 11.91 -7.36 -0.28
C ASN A 114 12.81 -8.58 -0.33
N VAL A 115 14.08 -8.40 0.02
CA VAL A 115 15.05 -9.50 0.14
C VAL A 115 15.17 -9.88 1.60
N TYR A 116 14.94 -11.15 1.92
CA TYR A 116 15.02 -11.68 3.28
C TYR A 116 16.33 -12.43 3.52
N ASN A 117 16.79 -12.48 4.77
CA ASN A 117 17.92 -13.33 5.13
C ASN A 117 17.54 -14.81 5.01
N LYS A 118 18.49 -15.65 4.57
CA LYS A 118 18.35 -17.10 4.68
C LYS A 118 18.22 -17.46 6.16
N SER A 119 17.05 -17.91 6.57
CA SER A 119 16.80 -18.27 7.96
C SER A 119 16.47 -19.75 8.07
N LYS A 120 17.10 -20.41 9.06
CA LYS A 120 16.81 -21.81 9.42
C LYS A 120 15.76 -21.92 10.54
N ASN A 121 15.47 -20.82 11.26
CA ASN A 121 14.63 -20.82 12.48
C ASN A 121 13.35 -19.98 12.30
N LYS A 122 12.21 -20.45 12.84
CA LYS A 122 10.92 -19.75 12.76
C LYS A 122 10.95 -18.31 13.31
N LEU A 123 11.67 -18.09 14.42
CA LEU A 123 11.76 -16.76 15.05
C LEU A 123 12.47 -15.73 14.16
N GLN A 124 13.56 -16.16 13.52
CA GLN A 124 14.31 -15.33 12.58
C GLN A 124 13.51 -15.08 11.28
N ARG A 125 12.68 -16.04 10.86
CA ARG A 125 11.74 -15.84 9.75
C ARG A 125 10.69 -14.77 10.06
N LEU A 126 10.21 -14.70 11.31
CA LEU A 126 9.32 -13.62 11.76
C LEU A 126 10.04 -12.27 11.79
N LYS A 127 11.28 -12.23 12.29
CA LYS A 127 12.10 -11.01 12.30
C LYS A 127 12.34 -10.49 10.88
N ASN A 128 12.55 -11.39 9.92
CA ASN A 128 12.74 -11.03 8.51
C ASN A 128 11.51 -10.35 7.89
N LEU A 129 10.28 -10.68 8.31
CA LEU A 129 9.07 -10.00 7.84
C LEU A 129 9.02 -8.53 8.30
N ALA A 130 9.48 -8.26 9.53
CA ALA A 130 9.52 -6.89 10.05
C ALA A 130 10.71 -6.08 9.52
N GLN A 131 11.86 -6.73 9.30
CA GLN A 131 13.08 -6.08 8.87
C GLN A 131 13.75 -6.88 7.74
N PRO A 132 13.35 -6.66 6.48
CA PRO A 132 14.04 -7.25 5.33
C PRO A 132 15.49 -6.75 5.25
N ARG A 133 16.36 -7.55 4.64
CA ARG A 133 17.79 -7.25 4.49
C ARG A 133 18.01 -6.09 3.53
N ALA A 134 17.26 -6.06 2.44
CA ALA A 134 17.30 -5.01 1.43
C ALA A 134 15.91 -4.83 0.82
N ILE A 135 15.59 -3.59 0.48
CA ILE A 135 14.33 -3.22 -0.17
C ILE A 135 14.68 -2.48 -1.45
N PHE A 136 14.27 -3.03 -2.59
CA PHE A 136 14.39 -2.35 -3.88
C PHE A 136 13.03 -1.82 -4.28
N LYS A 137 12.96 -0.53 -4.64
CA LYS A 137 11.72 0.15 -5.04
C LYS A 137 11.89 0.72 -6.44
N ARG A 138 10.93 0.46 -7.33
CA ARG A 138 10.85 1.10 -8.65
C ARG A 138 9.44 1.63 -8.87
N MET A 139 9.36 2.92 -9.21
CA MET A 139 8.13 3.56 -9.65
C MET A 139 7.99 3.47 -11.16
N ILE A 140 6.76 3.25 -11.61
CA ILE A 140 6.39 3.06 -13.01
C ILE A 140 5.25 3.99 -13.29
N PHE A 141 5.43 4.88 -14.25
CA PHE A 141 4.38 5.79 -14.70
C PHE A 141 3.74 5.19 -15.95
N LYS A 142 2.67 4.42 -15.77
CA LYS A 142 1.90 3.82 -16.86
C LYS A 142 0.42 3.99 -16.58
N HIS A 143 -0.26 4.66 -17.51
CA HIS A 143 -1.71 4.78 -17.46
C HIS A 143 -2.37 3.46 -17.86
N ILE A 144 -3.10 2.82 -16.94
CA ILE A 144 -3.88 1.60 -17.20
C ILE A 144 -5.35 1.94 -16.97
N ARG A 145 -6.14 1.94 -18.05
CA ARG A 145 -7.59 2.19 -17.96
C ARG A 145 -8.31 1.04 -17.26
N ILE A 146 -9.52 1.29 -16.77
CA ILE A 146 -10.39 0.27 -16.19
C ILE A 146 -10.56 -0.90 -17.18
N ASN A 147 -10.45 -2.13 -16.69
CA ASN A 147 -10.50 -3.39 -17.43
C ASN A 147 -9.42 -3.56 -18.51
N GLN A 148 -8.37 -2.74 -18.48
CA GLN A 148 -7.24 -2.88 -19.40
C GLN A 148 -6.12 -3.70 -18.74
N THR A 149 -5.52 -4.58 -19.54
CA THR A 149 -4.28 -5.27 -19.20
C THR A 149 -3.10 -4.58 -19.89
N LYS A 150 -2.00 -4.39 -19.17
CA LYS A 150 -0.74 -3.93 -19.74
C LYS A 150 0.41 -4.82 -19.29
N ASN A 151 1.22 -5.24 -20.26
CA ASN A 151 2.50 -5.87 -20.01
C ASN A 151 3.53 -4.84 -19.54
N ILE A 152 4.28 -5.21 -18.51
CA ILE A 152 5.30 -4.39 -17.89
C ILE A 152 6.53 -5.26 -17.64
N VAL A 153 7.61 -4.91 -18.35
CA VAL A 153 8.95 -5.47 -18.15
C VAL A 153 9.80 -4.44 -17.39
N LEU A 154 10.41 -4.88 -16.30
CA LEU A 154 11.26 -4.07 -15.43
C LEU A 154 12.57 -4.80 -15.15
N MET A 155 13.64 -4.02 -15.13
CA MET A 155 14.94 -4.48 -14.68
C MET A 155 15.39 -3.64 -13.49
N ILE A 156 15.83 -4.31 -12.43
CA ILE A 156 16.50 -3.67 -11.29
C ILE A 156 17.97 -4.00 -11.38
N ASP A 157 18.77 -3.01 -11.75
CA ASP A 157 20.22 -3.14 -11.83
C ASP A 157 20.85 -3.18 -10.43
N LYS A 158 22.06 -3.73 -10.37
CA LYS A 158 22.86 -3.90 -9.14
C LYS A 158 22.13 -4.71 -8.07
N TYR A 159 21.64 -5.90 -8.45
CA TYR A 159 21.01 -6.85 -7.54
C TYR A 159 21.99 -7.97 -7.11
N PRO A 160 22.71 -7.84 -5.98
CA PRO A 160 23.71 -8.83 -5.54
C PRO A 160 23.10 -10.04 -4.82
N TYR A 161 21.79 -10.08 -4.57
CA TYR A 161 21.14 -11.05 -3.68
C TYR A 161 20.54 -12.27 -4.40
N ARG A 162 21.27 -12.85 -5.35
CA ARG A 162 20.78 -13.91 -6.25
C ARG A 162 20.23 -15.14 -5.52
N ASN A 163 20.88 -15.56 -4.44
CA ASN A 163 20.54 -16.78 -3.72
C ASN A 163 19.65 -16.55 -2.49
N TYR A 164 19.15 -15.34 -2.27
CA TYR A 164 18.35 -15.01 -1.08
C TYR A 164 16.85 -15.14 -1.38
N PRO A 165 16.04 -15.58 -0.40
CA PRO A 165 14.59 -15.55 -0.54
C PRO A 165 14.10 -14.12 -0.74
N TYR A 166 13.20 -13.92 -1.69
CA TYR A 166 12.65 -12.61 -2.03
C TYR A 166 11.13 -12.65 -2.12
N GLU A 167 10.49 -11.50 -1.94
CA GLU A 167 9.06 -11.30 -2.13
C GLU A 167 8.83 -10.02 -2.93
N THR A 168 8.00 -10.13 -3.97
CA THR A 168 7.62 -9.01 -4.85
C THR A 168 6.22 -8.54 -4.51
N SER A 169 6.07 -7.25 -4.23
CA SER A 169 4.78 -6.60 -4.04
C SER A 169 4.64 -5.45 -5.04
N VAL A 170 3.44 -5.30 -5.60
CA VAL A 170 3.11 -4.24 -6.53
C VAL A 170 1.91 -3.49 -5.97
N ASP A 171 2.06 -2.18 -5.86
CA ASP A 171 1.03 -1.27 -5.36
C ASP A 171 0.76 -0.20 -6.42
N CYS A 172 -0.48 -0.02 -6.84
CA CYS A 172 -0.84 0.83 -7.97
C CYS A 172 -1.90 1.86 -7.55
N GLN A 173 -1.77 3.09 -8.08
CA GLN A 173 -2.61 4.25 -7.76
C GLN A 173 -2.79 5.19 -8.96
#